data_AF-A0A4S0JMU7-F1
#
_entry.id   AF-A0A4S0JMU7-F1
#
_cell.length_a   1.000
_cell.length_b   1.000
_cell.length_c   1.000
_cell.angle_alpha   90.00
_cell.angle_beta   90.00
_cell.angle_gamma   90.00
#
_symmetry.space_group_name_H-M   'P 1'
#
loop_
_entity.id
_entity.type
_entity.pdbx_description
1 polymer ?
#
loop_
_entity_poly.entity_id
_entity_poly.type
_entity_poly.pdbx_seq_one_letter_code
_entity_poly.pdbx_strand_id
1 'polypeptide(L)' 'PVLKAFHQRLIAKGKEPKVALVAVARKILTILSAMIRNNEPWDPNRL' A
#
# COMPACT_ATOMS: atom_id res chain seq x y z
N PRO A 1 -2.66 10.40 0.73
CA PRO A 1 -1.31 11.00 0.52
C PRO A 1 -0.15 9.99 0.46
N VAL A 2 -0.16 8.91 1.24
CA VAL A 2 0.96 7.93 1.31
C VAL A 2 1.05 7.00 0.09
N LEU A 3 -0.08 6.53 -0.42
CA LEU A 3 -0.12 5.56 -1.54
C LEU A 3 0.37 6.17 -2.87
N LYS A 4 0.06 7.44 -3.13
CA LYS A 4 0.52 8.16 -4.34
C LYS A 4 2.04 8.37 -4.32
N ALA A 5 2.60 8.73 -3.16
CA ALA A 5 4.05 8.86 -2.98
C ALA A 5 4.77 7.50 -3.11
N PHE A 6 4.17 6.42 -2.59
CA PHE A 6 4.70 5.06 -2.74
C PHE A 6 4.70 4.60 -4.20
N HIS A 7 3.60 4.86 -4.93
CA HIS A 7 3.50 4.60 -6.35
C HIS A 7 4.55 5.39 -7.15
N GLN A 8 4.71 6.68 -6.87
CA GLN A 8 5.74 7.51 -7.52
C GLN A 8 7.16 7.02 -7.21
N ARG A 9 7.45 6.60 -5.98
CA ARG A 9 8.74 5.98 -5.62
C ARG A 9 9.02 4.69 -6.41
N LEU A 10 7.98 3.89 -6.68
CA LEU A 10 8.13 2.65 -7.45
C LEU A 10 8.39 2.93 -8.93
N ILE A 11 7.70 3.89 -9.52
CA ILE A 11 7.96 4.34 -10.90
C ILE A 11 9.35 4.97 -11.00
N ALA A 12 9.74 5.82 -10.05
CA ALA A 12 11.07 6.43 -10.02
C ALA A 12 12.21 5.40 -9.88
N LYS A 13 11.93 4.21 -9.32
CA LYS A 13 12.86 3.08 -9.26
C LYS A 13 12.92 2.26 -10.57
N GLY A 14 12.23 2.70 -11.63
CA GLY A 14 12.22 2.03 -12.93
C GLY A 14 11.27 0.82 -13.01
N LYS A 15 10.34 0.65 -12.06
CA LYS A 15 9.35 -0.43 -12.14
C LYS A 15 8.25 -0.06 -13.12
N GLU A 16 7.78 -1.05 -13.87
CA GLU A 16 6.62 -0.89 -14.76
C GLU A 16 5.40 -0.33 -13.98
N PRO A 17 4.66 0.63 -14.56
CA PRO A 17 3.48 1.23 -13.92
C PRO A 17 2.45 0.19 -13.44
N LYS A 18 2.28 -0.91 -14.20
CA LYS A 18 1.40 -2.03 -13.80
C LYS A 18 1.86 -2.70 -12.51
N VAL A 19 3.17 -2.93 -12.36
CA VAL A 19 3.76 -3.52 -11.15
C VAL A 19 3.65 -2.55 -9.98
N ALA A 20 3.77 -1.25 -10.22
CA ALA A 20 3.58 -0.23 -9.19
C ALA A 20 2.14 -0.24 -8.65
N LEU A 21 1.12 -0.35 -9.52
CA LEU A 21 -0.28 -0.48 -9.12
C LEU A 21 -0.55 -1.76 -8.33
N VAL A 22 -0.04 -2.91 -8.80
CA VAL A 22 -0.19 -4.19 -8.10
C VAL A 22 0.49 -4.16 -6.72
N ALA A 23 1.65 -3.51 -6.60
CA ALA A 23 2.33 -3.34 -5.31
C ALA A 23 1.54 -2.46 -4.33
N VAL A 24 0.90 -1.39 -4.82
CA VAL A 24 0.00 -0.54 -4.03
C VAL A 24 -1.20 -1.36 -3.54
N ALA A 25 -1.85 -2.13 -4.44
CA ALA A 25 -2.98 -2.99 -4.09
C ALA A 25 -2.60 -4.06 -3.05
N ARG A 26 -1.43 -4.69 -3.21
CA ARG A 26 -0.93 -5.67 -2.24
C ARG A 26 -0.70 -5.04 -0.87
N LYS A 27 -0.17 -3.82 -0.81
CA LYS A 27 -0.01 -3.08 0.45
C LYS A 27 -1.35 -2.84 1.14
N ILE A 28 -2.39 -2.44 0.40
CA ILE A 28 -3.76 -2.27 0.93
C ILE A 28 -4.28 -3.60 1.50
N LEU A 29 -4.14 -4.69 0.74
CA LEU A 29 -4.62 -6.01 1.16
C LEU A 29 -3.91 -6.51 2.43
N THR A 30 -2.61 -6.23 2.57
CA THR A 30 -1.85 -6.55 3.79
C THR A 30 -2.36 -5.78 4.99
N ILE A 31 -2.68 -4.49 4.84
CA ILE A 31 -3.24 -3.69 5.94
C ILE A 31 -4.60 -4.24 6.36
N LEU A 32 -5.48 -4.51 5.39
CA LEU A 32 -6.79 -5.11 5.66
C LEU A 32 -6.66 -6.46 6.35
N SER A 33 -5.72 -7.30 5.91
CA SER A 33 -5.49 -8.60 6.55
C SER A 33 -4.99 -8.45 7.99
N ALA A 34 -4.14 -7.46 8.28
CA ALA A 34 -3.67 -7.18 9.63
C ALA A 34 -4.80 -6.67 10.54
N MET A 35 -5.65 -5.78 10.02
CA MET A 35 -6.83 -5.28 10.75
C MET A 35 -7.80 -6.40 11.11
N ILE A 36 -8.12 -7.28 10.16
CA ILE A 36 -9.02 -8.43 10.39
C ILE A 36 -8.43 -9.37 11.44
N ARG A 37 -7.12 -9.63 11.39
CA ARG A 37 -6.45 -10.50 12.36
C ARG A 37 -6.45 -9.92 13.78
N ASN A 38 -6.31 -8.60 13.90
CA ASN A 38 -6.22 -7.93 15.20
C ASN A 38 -7.58 -7.41 15.72
N ASN A 39 -8.64 -7.50 14.90
CA ASN A 39 -9.93 -6.88 15.16
C ASN A 39 -9.82 -5.37 15.47
N GLU A 40 -8.87 -4.70 14.81
CA GLU A 40 -8.57 -3.29 15.02
C GLU A 40 -9.21 -2.45 13.89
N PRO A 41 -9.79 -1.27 14.22
CA PRO A 41 -10.30 -0.34 13.23
C PRO A 41 -9.17 0.27 12.39
N TRP A 42 -9.54 0.84 11.23
CA TRP A 42 -8.58 1.46 10.31
C TRP A 42 -7.87 2.64 11.00
N ASP A 43 -6.54 2.57 11.11
CA ASP A 43 -5.70 3.68 11.58
C ASP A 43 -4.78 4.17 10.44
N PRO A 44 -5.08 5.34 9.84
CA PRO A 44 -4.27 5.92 8.77
C PRO A 44 -2.90 6.43 9.24
N ASN A 45 -2.65 6.55 10.55
CA ASN A 45 -1.38 7.03 11.11
C ASN A 45 -0.37 5.92 11.43
N ARG A 46 -0.80 4.65 11.40
CA ARG A 46 0.06 3.48 11.67
C ARG A 46 0.94 3.06 10.47
N LEU A 47 0.90 3.80 9.35
CA LEU A 47 1.45 3.45 8.02
C LEU A 47 2.43 4.48 7.44
#